data_AF-A0AAW8UCM0-F1
#
_entry.id   AF-A0AAW8UCM0-F1
#
_cell.length_a   1.000
_cell.length_b   1.000
_cell.length_c   1.000
_cell.angle_alpha   90.00
_cell.angle_beta   90.00
_cell.angle_gamma   90.00
#
_symmetry.space_group_name_H-M   'P 1'
#
loop_
_entity.id
_entity.type
_entity.pdbx_description
1 polymer ?
#
loop_
_entity_poly.entity_id
_entity_poly.type
_entity_poly.pdbx_seq_one_letter_code
_entity_poly.pdbx_strand_id
1 'polypeptide(L)'
;MDNLIGILIVIAIIAFQTFCGYIGNRYLGMILPLIFIGFVIFFFFKGTLGFNFKDIVMPFFGPLILALTYDGGKRSRKDKIKKELEKMKAKDISNKEQ
;
A
#
# COMPACT_ATOMS: atom_id res chain seq x y z
N MET A 1 4.01 -26.61 -5.18
CA MET A 1 3.44 -26.22 -3.87
C MET A 1 4.00 -24.87 -3.43
N ASP A 2 5.33 -24.70 -3.39
CA ASP A 2 5.98 -23.43 -3.00
C ASP A 2 5.55 -22.20 -3.80
N ASN A 3 5.43 -22.32 -5.13
CA ASN A 3 5.04 -21.17 -5.96
C ASN A 3 3.62 -20.67 -5.69
N LEU A 4 2.69 -21.57 -5.34
CA LEU A 4 1.29 -21.21 -5.12
C LEU A 4 1.10 -20.49 -3.77
N ILE A 5 1.81 -20.98 -2.74
CA ILE A 5 1.85 -20.35 -1.42
C ILE A 5 2.49 -18.95 -1.51
N GLY A 6 3.60 -18.81 -2.24
CA GLY A 6 4.24 -17.52 -2.47
C GLY A 6 3.31 -16.50 -3.14
N ILE A 7 2.57 -16.92 -4.17
CA ILE A 7 1.59 -16.07 -4.86
C ILE A 7 0.47 -15.63 -3.91
N LEU A 8 -0.07 -16.54 -3.11
CA LEU A 8 -1.12 -16.21 -2.14
C LEU A 8 -0.66 -15.18 -1.10
N ILE A 9 0.58 -15.30 -0.63
CA ILE A 9 1.17 -14.34 0.32
C ILE A 9 1.28 -12.96 -0.33
N VAL A 10 1.75 -12.87 -1.57
CA VAL A 10 1.86 -11.60 -2.29
C VAL A 10 0.48 -10.95 -2.48
N ILE A 11 -0.53 -11.73 -2.88
CA ILE A 11 -1.91 -11.25 -3.02
C ILE A 11 -2.45 -10.74 -1.67
N ALA A 12 -2.22 -11.49 -0.58
CA ALA A 12 -2.65 -11.09 0.76
C ALA A 12 -2.00 -9.77 1.20
N ILE A 13 -0.69 -9.59 0.94
CA ILE A 13 0.04 -8.36 1.24
C ILE A 13 -0.54 -7.16 0.48
N ILE A 14 -0.79 -7.32 -0.83
CA ILE A 14 -1.35 -6.25 -1.67
C ILE A 14 -2.77 -5.90 -1.21
N ALA A 15 -3.60 -6.90 -0.94
CA ALA A 15 -4.96 -6.70 -0.45
C ALA A 15 -4.95 -5.97 0.90
N PHE A 16 -4.11 -6.39 1.84
CA PHE A 16 -3.98 -5.76 3.14
C PHE A 16 -3.50 -4.30 3.04
N GLN A 17 -2.48 -4.02 2.21
CA GLN A 17 -1.98 -2.66 2.00
C GLN A 17 -3.01 -1.75 1.37
N THR A 18 -3.71 -2.24 0.34
CA THR A 18 -4.77 -1.48 -0.34
C THR A 18 -5.92 -1.19 0.63
N PHE A 19 -6.30 -2.16 1.47
CA PHE A 19 -7.34 -2.01 2.48
C PHE A 19 -6.95 -1.01 3.56
N CYS A 20 -5.71 -1.05 4.05
CA CYS A 20 -5.18 -0.05 4.98
C CYS A 20 -5.19 1.36 4.37
N GLY A 21 -4.83 1.46 3.09
CA GLY A 21 -4.93 2.68 2.29
C GLY A 21 -6.37 3.21 2.23
N TYR A 22 -7.33 2.32 1.96
CA TYR A 22 -8.75 2.65 1.91
C TYR A 22 -9.29 3.13 3.27
N ILE A 23 -8.93 2.48 4.38
CA ILE A 23 -9.28 2.95 5.73
C ILE A 23 -8.67 4.34 6.00
N GLY A 24 -7.55 4.66 5.36
CA GLY A 24 -6.86 5.95 5.50
C GLY A 24 -6.05 6.07 6.79
N ASN A 25 -5.88 4.97 7.54
CA ASN A 25 -5.06 4.95 8.73
C ASN A 25 -3.58 4.82 8.33
N ARG A 26 -2.80 5.87 8.59
CA ARG A 26 -1.38 5.92 8.22
C ARG A 26 -0.54 4.89 8.97
N TYR A 27 -0.87 4.62 10.24
CA TYR A 27 -0.13 3.68 11.07
C TYR A 27 -0.24 2.24 10.56
N LEU A 28 -1.44 1.83 10.14
CA LEU A 28 -1.68 0.50 9.58
C LEU A 28 -0.98 0.30 8.22
N GLY A 29 -0.86 1.35 7.40
CA GLY A 29 -0.09 1.28 6.16
C GLY A 29 1.41 1.10 6.37
N MET A 30 1.96 1.70 7.44
CA MET A 30 3.40 1.69 7.75
C MET A 30 3.87 0.42 8.47
N ILE A 31 2.98 -0.35 9.08
CA ILE A 31 3.38 -1.52 9.89
C ILE A 31 4.16 -2.57 9.09
N LEU A 32 3.68 -2.91 7.89
CA LEU A 32 4.33 -3.87 7.00
C LEU A 32 5.69 -3.38 6.49
N PRO A 33 5.82 -2.14 5.97
CA PRO A 33 7.12 -1.54 5.65
C PRO A 33 8.11 -1.57 6.82
N LEU A 34 7.65 -1.27 8.04
CA LEU A 34 8.50 -1.27 9.24
C LEU A 34 9.01 -2.67 9.57
N ILE A 35 8.10 -3.66 9.56
CA ILE A 35 8.43 -5.07 9.78
C ILE A 35 9.43 -5.55 8.72
N PHE A 36 9.21 -5.18 7.46
CA PHE A 36 10.12 -5.53 6.36
C PHE A 36 11.53 -4.97 6.58
N ILE A 37 11.66 -3.71 6.97
CA ILE A 37 12.96 -3.10 7.30
C ILE A 37 13.60 -3.81 8.50
N GLY A 38 12.82 -4.16 9.52
CA GLY A 38 13.29 -4.95 10.66
C GLY A 38 13.89 -6.30 10.24
N PHE A 39 13.23 -7.01 9.32
CA PHE A 39 13.77 -8.25 8.76
C PHE A 39 15.07 -8.02 7.97
N VAL A 40 15.14 -6.98 7.15
CA VAL A 40 16.36 -6.64 6.41
C VAL A 40 17.53 -6.41 7.39
N ILE A 41 17.32 -5.61 8.44
CA ILE A 41 18.34 -5.34 9.46
C ILE A 41 18.75 -6.64 10.17
N PHE A 42 17.80 -7.49 10.51
CA PHE A 42 18.07 -8.79 11.15
C PHE A 42 18.95 -9.70 10.27
N PHE A 43 18.63 -9.81 8.98
CA PHE A 43 19.42 -10.60 8.03
C PHE A 43 20.80 -9.99 7.77
N PHE A 44 20.90 -8.67 7.82
CA PHE A 44 22.16 -7.95 7.75
C PHE A 44 23.09 -8.33 8.92
N PHE A 45 22.59 -8.28 10.15
CA PHE A 45 23.37 -8.69 11.33
C PHE A 45 23.74 -10.17 11.34
N LYS A 46 22.91 -11.04 10.75
CA LYS A 46 23.23 -12.45 10.57
C LYS A 46 24.30 -12.73 9.49
N GLY A 47 24.80 -11.69 8.81
CA GLY A 47 25.77 -11.85 7.73
C GLY A 47 25.24 -12.64 6.53
N THR A 48 23.90 -12.74 6.40
CA THR A 48 23.26 -13.52 5.34
C THR A 48 23.11 -12.72 4.05
N LEU A 49 23.29 -11.40 4.10
CA LEU A 49 23.28 -10.50 2.95
C LEU A 49 24.70 -10.37 2.38
N GLY A 50 24.86 -10.66 1.09
CA GLY A 50 26.16 -10.71 0.41
C GLY A 50 26.63 -9.37 -0.16
N PHE A 51 25.99 -8.25 0.21
CA PHE A 51 26.23 -6.92 -0.36
C PHE A 51 26.12 -6.87 -1.90
N ASN A 52 25.37 -7.80 -2.50
CA ASN A 52 25.11 -7.78 -3.93
C ASN A 52 24.15 -6.63 -4.27
N PHE A 53 24.12 -6.21 -5.55
CA PHE A 53 23.22 -5.16 -6.03
C PHE A 53 21.77 -5.39 -5.56
N LYS A 54 21.29 -6.63 -5.62
CA LYS A 54 19.96 -7.02 -5.13
C LYS A 54 19.76 -6.73 -3.64
N ASP A 55 20.74 -7.06 -2.81
CA ASP A 55 20.68 -6.91 -1.34
C ASP A 55 20.71 -5.44 -0.92
N ILE A 56 21.36 -4.58 -1.73
CA ILE A 56 21.39 -3.13 -1.52
C ILE A 56 20.09 -2.48 -1.99
N VAL A 57 19.49 -2.95 -3.08
CA VAL A 57 18.32 -2.31 -3.73
C VAL A 57 17.00 -2.77 -3.09
N MET A 58 16.91 -4.03 -2.66
CA MET A 58 15.70 -4.61 -2.07
C MET A 58 15.15 -3.84 -0.85
N PRO A 59 15.98 -3.33 0.09
CA PRO A 59 15.54 -2.51 1.21
C PRO A 59 14.86 -1.20 0.82
N PHE A 60 15.13 -0.67 -0.37
CA PHE A 60 14.50 0.56 -0.87
C PHE A 60 13.21 0.24 -1.63
N PHE A 61 13.27 -0.73 -2.54
CA PHE A 61 12.12 -1.05 -3.40
C PHE A 61 11.00 -1.76 -2.66
N GLY A 62 11.30 -2.62 -1.68
CA GLY A 62 10.28 -3.33 -0.90
C GLY A 62 9.31 -2.36 -0.19
N PRO A 63 9.81 -1.46 0.69
CA PRO A 63 9.00 -0.44 1.33
C PRO A 63 8.34 0.52 0.34
N LEU A 64 9.01 0.87 -0.76
CA LEU A 64 8.46 1.77 -1.77
C LEU A 64 7.21 1.17 -2.44
N ILE A 65 7.26 -0.10 -2.84
CA ILE A 65 6.11 -0.79 -3.46
C ILE A 65 4.93 -0.87 -2.48
N LEU A 66 5.21 -1.17 -1.20
CA LEU A 66 4.20 -1.21 -0.15
C LEU A 66 3.55 0.19 0.03
N ALA A 67 4.36 1.25 0.06
CA ALA A 67 3.88 2.63 0.19
C ALA A 67 3.03 3.07 -1.02
N LEU A 68 3.44 2.72 -2.24
CA LEU A 68 2.68 3.00 -3.46
C LEU A 68 1.33 2.29 -3.46
N THR A 69 1.29 1.04 -2.99
CA THR A 69 0.04 0.26 -2.89
C THR A 69 -0.92 0.88 -1.87
N TYR A 70 -0.39 1.30 -0.71
CA TYR A 70 -1.16 2.05 0.30
C TYR A 70 -1.75 3.35 -0.28
N ASP A 71 -0.92 4.15 -0.95
CA ASP A 71 -1.38 5.44 -1.50
C ASP A 71 -2.40 5.25 -2.62
N GLY A 72 -2.26 4.20 -3.43
CA GLY A 72 -3.27 3.79 -4.40
C GLY A 72 -4.64 3.51 -3.76
N GLY A 73 -4.67 2.74 -2.66
CA GLY A 73 -5.89 2.49 -1.90
C GLY A 73 -6.51 3.77 -1.32
N LYS A 74 -5.68 4.66 -0.78
CA LYS A 74 -6.11 5.95 -0.22
C LYS A 74 -6.68 6.88 -1.29
N ARG A 75 -6.03 6.95 -2.46
CA ARG A 75 -6.46 7.76 -3.59
C ARG A 75 -7.80 7.28 -4.15
N SER A 76 -7.97 5.97 -4.27
CA SER A 76 -9.25 5.36 -4.70
C SER A 76 -10.44 5.80 -3.84
N ARG A 77 -10.28 5.82 -2.51
CA ARG A 77 -11.31 6.34 -1.61
C ARG A 77 -11.58 7.83 -1.83
N LYS A 78 -10.52 8.65 -1.94
CA LYS A 78 -10.66 10.09 -2.18
C LYS A 78 -11.40 10.39 -3.48
N ASP A 79 -11.07 9.68 -4.55
CA ASP A 79 -11.70 9.86 -5.86
C ASP A 79 -13.19 9.46 -5.82
N LYS A 80 -13.55 8.39 -5.09
CA LYS A 80 -14.96 8.04 -4.85
C LYS A 80 -15.70 9.16 -4.11
N ILE A 81 -15.14 9.67 -3.02
CA ILE A 81 -15.76 10.75 -2.24
C ILE A 81 -15.93 12.01 -3.10
N LYS A 82 -14.92 12.37 -3.89
CA LYS A 82 -14.98 13.52 -4.80
C LYS A 82 -16.10 13.37 -5.83
N LYS A 83 -16.23 12.19 -6.45
CA LYS A 83 -17.30 11.90 -7.41
C LYS A 83 -18.69 12.00 -6.77
N GLU A 84 -18.87 11.50 -5.56
CA GLU A 84 -20.15 11.63 -4.84
C GLU A 84 -20.47 13.09 -4.49
N LEU A 85 -19.47 13.87 -4.07
CA LEU A 85 -19.63 15.32 -3.85
C LEU A 85 -20.02 16.08 -5.12
N GLU A 86 -19.42 15.74 -6.26
CA GLU A 86 -19.76 16.37 -7.55
C GLU A 86 -21.18 16.05 -7.99
N LYS A 87 -21.66 14.82 -7.77
CA LYS A 87 -23.06 14.43 -8.01
C LYS A 87 -24.04 15.22 -7.15
N MET A 88 -23.73 15.40 -5.85
CA MET A 88 -24.56 16.20 -4.95
C MET A 88 -24.63 17.66 -5.39
N LYS A 89 -23.48 18.27 -5.73
CA LYS A 89 -23.43 19.65 -6.25
C LYS A 89 -24.25 19.82 -7.53
N ALA A 90 -24.14 18.89 -8.48
CA ALA A 90 -24.90 18.94 -9.73
C ALA A 90 -26.42 18.89 -9.47
N LYS A 91 -26.85 18.04 -8.54
CA LYS A 91 -28.26 17.92 -8.15
C LYS A 91 -28.78 19.18 -7.44
N ASP A 92 -27.97 19.80 -6.58
CA ASP A 92 -28.34 21.04 -5.90
C ASP A 92 -28.46 22.22 -6.87
N ILE A 93 -27.62 22.26 -7.91
CA ILE A 93 -27.72 23.27 -8.97
C ILE A 93 -29.00 23.05 -9.79
N SER A 94 -29.29 21.81 -10.23
CA SER A 94 -30.51 21.54 -10.99
C SER A 94 -31.79 21.84 -10.23
N ASN A 95 -31.80 21.63 -8.90
CA ASN A 95 -32.94 21.94 -8.05
C ASN A 95 -33.13 23.43 -7.77
N LYS A 96 -32.12 24.28 -8.01
CA LYS A 96 -32.22 25.74 -7.83
C LYS A 96 -32.69 26.47 -9.09
N GLU A 97 -32.59 25.82 -10.26
CA GLU A 97 -33.03 26.38 -11.55
C GLU A 97 -34.49 26.02 -11.89
N GLN A 98 -35.15 25.19 -11.08
CA GLN A 98 -36.58 24.89 -11.13
C GLN A 98 -37.37 25.77 -10.15
#